data_AF-A0A163RKT7-F1
#
_entry.id   AF-A0A163RKT7-F1
#
_cell.length_a   1.000
_cell.length_b   1.000
_cell.length_c   1.000
_cell.angle_alpha   90.00
_cell.angle_beta   90.00
_cell.angle_gamma   90.00
#
_symmetry.space_group_name_H-M   'P 1'
#
loop_
_entity.id
_entity.type
_entity.pdbx_description
1 polymer ?
#
loop_
_entity_poly.entity_id
_entity_poly.type
_entity_poly.pdbx_seq_one_letter_code
_entity_poly.pdbx_strand_id
1 'polypeptide(L)'
;MPKIAPPTRFPDAVALSYYRGMKRLISALKKLSLEVFDEQIKPEVVNYKKRYDSTFIEDGPLDIIQRAIDIIKGLSLGIFTSSEVHSIANTFVNGVNVFNKSNVQKQGAIKGIDPTAYEPWLQEYMRASVSENVRYISKLRDDYFTDIETIVMQGVKRGHSPKQIRDELVERVGLSLKRAEFIAIDQAGTILGQMTAKRHQQMGVSKFTWVTSKDERVRKTHKELDNEVFSYLDPPTVGKRKVLPGEDYRCRCVARPIFD
;
A
#
# COMPACT_ATOMS: atom_id res chain seq x y z
N MET A 1 3.67 -13.24 40.34
CA MET A 1 4.30 -12.67 39.12
C MET A 1 3.19 -12.12 38.23
N PRO A 2 3.30 -10.89 37.68
CA PRO A 2 2.33 -10.41 36.71
C PRO A 2 2.27 -11.37 35.53
N LYS A 3 1.07 -11.82 35.15
CA LYS A 3 0.88 -12.72 34.00
C LYS A 3 1.27 -11.97 32.73
N ILE A 4 2.33 -12.43 32.06
CA ILE A 4 2.77 -11.85 30.79
C ILE A 4 1.72 -12.12 29.72
N ALA A 5 1.27 -11.07 29.03
CA ALA A 5 0.31 -11.19 27.95
C ALA A 5 0.88 -11.97 26.76
N PRO A 6 0.09 -12.87 26.11
CA PRO A 6 0.49 -13.52 24.88
C PRO A 6 1.03 -12.51 23.86
N PRO A 7 2.16 -12.83 23.21
CA PRO A 7 2.74 -11.92 22.23
C PRO A 7 1.80 -11.80 21.02
N THR A 8 1.69 -10.59 20.49
CA THR A 8 1.17 -10.34 19.15
C THR A 8 2.34 -10.32 18.16
N ARG A 9 2.07 -10.59 16.88
CA ARG A 9 3.02 -10.40 15.79
C ARG A 9 2.37 -9.59 14.68
N PHE A 10 3.18 -9.12 13.75
CA PHE A 10 2.69 -8.46 12.55
C PHE A 10 1.82 -9.43 11.69
N PRO A 11 0.77 -8.96 10.99
CA PRO A 11 -0.12 -9.82 10.23
C PRO A 11 0.42 -10.04 8.81
N ASP A 12 1.58 -10.71 8.68
CA ASP A 12 2.29 -10.90 7.41
C ASP A 12 1.41 -11.52 6.32
N ALA A 13 0.59 -12.52 6.66
CA ALA A 13 -0.30 -13.18 5.71
C ALA A 13 -1.37 -12.23 5.15
N VAL A 14 -1.89 -11.32 5.98
CA VAL A 14 -2.90 -10.33 5.57
C VAL A 14 -2.26 -9.27 4.67
N ALA A 15 -1.10 -8.74 5.06
CA ALA A 15 -0.33 -7.80 4.24
C ALA A 15 0.04 -8.41 2.88
N LEU A 16 0.49 -9.67 2.85
CA LEU A 16 0.82 -10.38 1.62
C LEU A 16 -0.40 -10.58 0.72
N SER A 17 -1.56 -10.92 1.29
CA SER A 17 -2.81 -11.04 0.54
C SER A 17 -3.22 -9.71 -0.11
N TYR A 18 -3.09 -8.61 0.64
CA TYR A 18 -3.38 -7.27 0.11
C TYR A 18 -2.45 -6.88 -1.04
N TYR A 19 -1.14 -7.10 -0.86
CA TYR A 19 -0.15 -6.92 -1.92
C TYR A 19 -0.47 -7.75 -3.17
N ARG A 20 -0.84 -9.02 -3.00
CA ARG A 20 -1.22 -9.90 -4.13
C ARG A 20 -2.43 -9.37 -4.90
N GLY A 21 -3.42 -8.83 -4.19
CA GLY A 21 -4.57 -8.15 -4.80
C GLY A 21 -4.14 -6.99 -5.70
N MET A 22 -3.34 -6.06 -5.17
CA MET A 22 -2.81 -4.92 -5.95
C MET A 22 -1.89 -5.37 -7.09
N LYS A 23 -1.03 -6.36 -6.86
CA LYS A 23 -0.13 -6.93 -7.86
C LYS A 23 -0.89 -7.49 -9.06
N ARG A 24 -2.04 -8.14 -8.85
CA ARG A 24 -2.90 -8.63 -9.94
C ARG A 24 -3.35 -7.47 -10.83
N LEU A 25 -3.85 -6.39 -10.24
CA LEU A 25 -4.30 -5.20 -10.98
C LEU A 25 -3.14 -4.56 -11.77
N ILE A 26 -1.98 -4.37 -11.12
CA ILE A 26 -0.78 -3.81 -11.75
C ILE A 26 -0.27 -4.70 -12.88
N SER A 27 -0.34 -6.02 -12.73
CA SER A 27 0.13 -6.97 -13.76
C SER A 27 -0.79 -6.97 -14.98
N ALA A 28 -2.11 -6.89 -14.77
CA ALA A 28 -3.07 -6.70 -15.86
C ALA A 28 -2.84 -5.37 -16.58
N LEU A 29 -2.57 -4.30 -15.82
CA LEU A 29 -2.27 -2.99 -16.38
C LEU A 29 -0.98 -2.99 -17.19
N LYS A 30 0.09 -3.63 -16.67
CA LYS A 30 1.35 -3.85 -17.40
C LYS A 30 1.08 -4.50 -18.76
N LYS A 31 0.33 -5.61 -18.76
CA LYS A 31 0.03 -6.37 -19.98
C LYS A 31 -0.65 -5.47 -21.00
N LEU A 32 -1.73 -4.80 -20.60
CA LEU A 32 -2.45 -3.85 -21.44
C LEU A 32 -1.54 -2.74 -21.99
N SER A 33 -0.74 -2.09 -21.14
CA SER A 33 0.12 -0.99 -21.57
C SER A 33 1.19 -1.42 -22.56
N LEU A 34 1.80 -2.59 -22.36
CA LEU A 34 2.84 -3.09 -23.26
C LEU A 34 2.25 -3.56 -24.60
N GLU A 35 1.06 -4.16 -24.59
CA GLU A 35 0.35 -4.54 -25.81
C GLU A 35 0.01 -3.30 -26.65
N VAL A 36 -0.64 -2.29 -26.06
CA VAL A 36 -0.95 -1.02 -26.76
C VAL A 36 0.33 -0.31 -27.21
N PHE A 37 1.38 -0.34 -26.40
CA PHE A 37 2.66 0.25 -26.79
C PHE A 37 3.23 -0.44 -28.03
N ASP A 38 3.31 -1.78 -28.02
CA ASP A 38 3.92 -2.55 -29.09
C ASP A 38 3.10 -2.46 -30.40
N GLU A 39 1.77 -2.41 -30.31
CA GLU A 39 0.86 -2.38 -31.47
C GLU A 39 0.62 -0.97 -32.03
N GLN A 40 0.45 0.06 -31.19
CA GLN A 40 -0.03 1.38 -31.61
C GLN A 40 1.01 2.49 -31.44
N ILE A 41 1.79 2.48 -30.36
CA ILE A 41 2.73 3.58 -30.06
C ILE A 41 4.05 3.40 -30.80
N LYS A 42 4.61 2.19 -30.78
CA LYS A 42 5.92 1.88 -31.37
C LYS A 42 6.01 2.24 -32.87
N PRO A 43 5.03 1.93 -33.73
CA PRO A 43 5.06 2.37 -35.13
C PRO A 43 5.16 3.89 -35.27
N GLU A 44 4.44 4.63 -34.43
CA GLU A 44 4.40 6.09 -34.47
C GLU A 44 5.67 6.74 -33.93
N VAL A 45 6.33 6.13 -32.93
CA VAL A 45 7.68 6.55 -32.52
C VAL A 45 8.65 6.46 -33.69
N VAL A 46 8.56 5.38 -34.50
CA VAL A 46 9.41 5.21 -35.69
C VAL A 46 9.04 6.22 -36.78
N ASN A 47 7.74 6.44 -37.02
CA ASN A 47 7.27 7.42 -38.00
C ASN A 47 7.69 8.85 -37.64
N TYR A 48 7.56 9.23 -36.36
CA TYR A 48 7.97 10.54 -35.87
C TYR A 48 9.45 10.80 -36.13
N LYS A 49 10.31 9.80 -35.84
CA LYS A 49 11.76 9.91 -36.09
C LYS A 49 12.07 10.07 -37.59
N LYS A 50 11.42 9.31 -38.46
CA LYS A 50 11.59 9.44 -39.93
C LYS A 50 11.12 10.80 -40.44
N ARG A 51 10.03 11.34 -39.88
CA ARG A 51 9.46 12.64 -40.30
C ARG A 51 10.32 13.82 -39.89
N TYR A 52 10.98 13.76 -38.74
CA TYR A 52 11.96 14.77 -38.33
C TYR A 52 13.08 14.95 -39.38
N ASP A 53 13.38 13.89 -40.14
CA ASP A 53 14.37 13.91 -41.22
C ASP A 53 13.77 14.34 -42.59
N SER A 54 12.48 14.75 -42.67
CA SER A 54 11.76 15.04 -43.94
C SER A 54 10.86 16.28 -43.89
N THR A 55 10.59 16.93 -45.03
CA THR A 55 9.96 18.27 -45.13
C THR A 55 8.42 18.32 -45.13
N PHE A 56 7.70 17.22 -44.89
CA PHE A 56 6.23 17.17 -44.99
C PHE A 56 5.55 16.90 -43.64
N ILE A 57 4.48 17.67 -43.36
CA ILE A 57 3.67 17.60 -42.13
C ILE A 57 2.26 17.12 -42.50
N GLU A 58 1.94 15.85 -42.27
CA GLU A 58 0.55 15.35 -42.14
C GLU A 58 0.17 15.23 -40.66
N ASP A 59 -1.11 14.95 -40.36
CA ASP A 59 -1.64 14.68 -39.00
C ASP A 59 -0.62 13.95 -38.11
N GLY A 60 -0.37 14.53 -36.95
CA GLY A 60 0.87 14.30 -36.22
C GLY A 60 0.93 12.90 -35.60
N PRO A 61 2.05 12.14 -35.73
CA PRO A 61 2.28 10.90 -34.97
C PRO A 61 2.03 11.05 -33.46
N LEU A 62 2.20 12.27 -32.92
CA LEU A 62 1.90 12.60 -31.53
C LEU A 62 0.41 12.46 -31.17
N ASP A 63 -0.51 12.77 -32.09
CA ASP A 63 -1.95 12.66 -31.84
C ASP A 63 -2.40 11.19 -31.77
N ILE A 64 -1.81 10.33 -32.62
CA ILE A 64 -2.05 8.88 -32.57
C ILE A 64 -1.51 8.31 -31.25
N ILE A 65 -0.31 8.71 -30.84
CA ILE A 65 0.29 8.31 -29.57
C ILE A 65 -0.58 8.75 -28.39
N GLN A 66 -1.09 9.98 -28.40
CA GLN A 66 -1.98 10.46 -27.34
C GLN A 66 -3.28 9.65 -27.29
N ARG A 67 -3.89 9.36 -28.45
CA ARG A 67 -5.09 8.50 -28.51
C ARG A 67 -4.81 7.09 -27.95
N ALA A 68 -3.65 6.51 -28.25
CA ALA A 68 -3.25 5.22 -27.70
C ALA A 68 -3.09 5.25 -26.16
N ILE A 69 -2.55 6.34 -25.61
CA ILE A 69 -2.47 6.57 -24.16
C ILE A 69 -3.87 6.69 -23.54
N ASP A 70 -4.79 7.41 -24.19
CA ASP A 70 -6.18 7.54 -23.75
C ASP A 70 -6.92 6.19 -23.77
N ILE A 71 -6.63 5.32 -24.75
CA ILE A 71 -7.13 3.94 -24.79
C ILE A 71 -6.64 3.15 -23.57
N ILE A 72 -5.34 3.22 -23.22
CA ILE A 72 -4.81 2.56 -22.01
C ILE A 72 -5.57 3.05 -20.78
N LYS A 73 -5.75 4.37 -20.65
CA LYS A 73 -6.49 4.98 -19.53
C LYS A 73 -7.93 4.48 -19.47
N GLY A 74 -8.66 4.48 -20.58
CA GLY A 74 -10.04 4.00 -20.64
C GLY A 74 -10.18 2.52 -20.27
N LEU A 75 -9.38 1.65 -20.88
CA LEU A 75 -9.40 0.20 -20.63
C LEU A 75 -8.99 -0.15 -19.21
N SER A 76 -8.09 0.64 -18.61
CA SER A 76 -7.67 0.43 -17.23
C SER A 76 -8.78 0.59 -16.19
N LEU A 77 -9.83 1.38 -16.49
CA LEU A 77 -10.98 1.53 -15.60
C LEU A 77 -11.73 0.21 -15.46
N GLY A 78 -11.70 -0.63 -16.50
CA GLY A 78 -12.19 -2.00 -16.46
C GLY A 78 -11.31 -2.96 -15.66
N ILE A 79 -10.03 -2.65 -15.45
CA ILE A 79 -9.12 -3.40 -14.57
C ILE A 79 -9.31 -2.96 -13.11
N PHE A 80 -9.42 -1.65 -12.88
CA PHE A 80 -9.59 -1.02 -11.56
C PHE A 80 -11.05 -0.62 -11.33
N THR A 81 -11.97 -1.56 -11.53
CA THR A 81 -13.38 -1.29 -11.27
C THR A 81 -13.59 -0.94 -9.80
N SER A 82 -14.57 -0.09 -9.51
CA SER A 82 -14.89 0.30 -8.14
C SER A 82 -15.17 -0.92 -7.25
N SER A 83 -15.84 -1.95 -7.76
CA SER A 83 -16.14 -3.18 -7.02
C SER A 83 -14.88 -3.99 -6.68
N GLU A 84 -13.97 -4.16 -7.63
CA GLU A 84 -12.71 -4.90 -7.41
C GLU A 84 -11.81 -4.17 -6.41
N VAL A 85 -11.64 -2.85 -6.58
CA VAL A 85 -10.84 -2.03 -5.66
C VAL A 85 -11.41 -2.05 -4.24
N HIS A 86 -12.73 -1.90 -4.09
CA HIS A 86 -13.39 -2.01 -2.79
C HIS A 86 -13.28 -3.41 -2.20
N SER A 87 -13.42 -4.46 -3.01
CA SER A 87 -13.29 -5.86 -2.57
C SER A 87 -11.90 -6.12 -1.96
N ILE A 88 -10.83 -5.73 -2.67
CA ILE A 88 -9.45 -5.88 -2.18
C ILE A 88 -9.25 -5.13 -0.85
N ALA A 89 -9.67 -3.86 -0.79
CA ALA A 89 -9.55 -3.05 0.43
C ALA A 89 -10.37 -3.63 1.59
N ASN A 90 -11.61 -4.05 1.33
CA ASN A 90 -12.51 -4.61 2.35
C ASN A 90 -11.98 -5.94 2.90
N THR A 91 -11.53 -6.85 2.03
CA THR A 91 -10.90 -8.11 2.46
C THR A 91 -9.66 -7.86 3.30
N PHE A 92 -8.84 -6.88 2.91
CA PHE A 92 -7.64 -6.51 3.66
C PHE A 92 -7.97 -5.99 5.07
N VAL A 93 -8.81 -4.96 5.19
CA VAL A 93 -9.14 -4.34 6.49
C VAL A 93 -9.87 -5.34 7.40
N ASN A 94 -10.78 -6.16 6.85
CA ASN A 94 -11.42 -7.25 7.61
C ASN A 94 -10.42 -8.31 8.08
N GLY A 95 -9.44 -8.65 7.25
CA GLY A 95 -8.35 -9.55 7.62
C GLY A 95 -7.56 -9.03 8.82
N VAL A 96 -7.21 -7.74 8.83
CA VAL A 96 -6.51 -7.10 9.97
C VAL A 96 -7.40 -7.11 11.21
N ASN A 97 -8.70 -6.79 11.07
CA ASN A 97 -9.65 -6.81 12.18
C ASN A 97 -9.76 -8.19 12.84
N VAL A 98 -9.97 -9.25 12.05
CA VAL A 98 -10.11 -10.63 12.54
C VAL A 98 -8.81 -11.09 13.22
N PHE A 99 -7.67 -10.80 12.61
CA PHE A 99 -6.36 -11.09 13.19
C PHE A 99 -6.17 -10.38 14.54
N ASN A 100 -6.45 -9.07 14.58
CA ASN A 100 -6.31 -8.29 15.79
C ASN A 100 -7.28 -8.76 16.89
N LYS A 101 -8.54 -9.04 16.54
CA LYS A 101 -9.58 -9.55 17.46
C LYS A 101 -9.11 -10.83 18.14
N SER A 102 -8.62 -11.80 17.38
CA SER A 102 -8.09 -13.05 17.94
C SER A 102 -6.93 -12.81 18.93
N ASN A 103 -6.04 -11.86 18.62
CA ASN A 103 -4.90 -11.55 19.48
C ASN A 103 -5.32 -10.85 20.78
N VAL A 104 -6.16 -9.82 20.69
CA VAL A 104 -6.56 -9.05 21.87
C VAL A 104 -7.48 -9.85 22.80
N GLN A 105 -8.31 -10.75 22.27
CA GLN A 105 -9.13 -11.65 23.08
C GLN A 105 -8.25 -12.59 23.92
N LYS A 106 -7.18 -13.15 23.32
CA LYS A 106 -6.19 -13.97 24.07
C LYS A 106 -5.46 -13.15 25.15
N GLN A 107 -5.19 -11.88 24.88
CA GLN A 107 -4.57 -10.99 25.86
C GLN A 107 -5.52 -10.65 27.02
N GLY A 108 -6.76 -10.28 26.71
CA GLY A 108 -7.78 -9.92 27.70
C GLY A 108 -8.25 -11.11 28.56
N ALA A 109 -8.21 -12.33 28.03
CA ALA A 109 -8.54 -13.56 28.76
C ALA A 109 -7.71 -13.74 30.06
N ILE A 110 -6.51 -13.17 30.14
CA ILE A 110 -5.69 -13.18 31.37
C ILE A 110 -6.40 -12.51 32.56
N LYS A 111 -7.20 -11.48 32.28
CA LYS A 111 -7.99 -10.72 33.24
C LYS A 111 -9.49 -11.04 33.15
N GLY A 112 -9.89 -12.00 32.32
CA GLY A 112 -11.30 -12.34 32.10
C GLY A 112 -12.09 -11.25 31.38
N ILE A 113 -11.43 -10.40 30.58
CA ILE A 113 -12.05 -9.29 29.85
C ILE A 113 -12.04 -9.61 28.35
N ASP A 114 -13.18 -9.47 27.67
CA ASP A 114 -13.23 -9.46 26.20
C ASP A 114 -13.35 -8.00 25.70
N PRO A 115 -12.27 -7.38 25.18
CA PRO A 115 -12.32 -6.01 24.66
C PRO A 115 -13.13 -5.88 23.37
N THR A 116 -13.61 -6.98 22.80
CA THR A 116 -14.31 -7.04 21.50
C THR A 116 -15.80 -7.36 21.64
N ALA A 117 -16.31 -7.45 22.87
CA ALA A 117 -17.73 -7.68 23.15
C ALA A 117 -18.60 -6.47 22.77
N TYR A 118 -18.06 -5.25 22.89
CA TYR A 118 -18.75 -4.01 22.53
C TYR A 118 -17.79 -3.00 21.89
N GLU A 119 -17.94 -2.80 20.57
CA GLU A 119 -17.03 -1.96 19.77
C GLU A 119 -17.81 -0.94 18.92
N PRO A 120 -18.50 0.05 19.54
CA PRO A 120 -19.32 1.02 18.80
C PRO A 120 -18.50 1.87 17.81
N TRP A 121 -17.20 1.99 18.03
CA TRP A 121 -16.26 2.71 17.16
C TRP A 121 -15.86 1.91 15.89
N LEU A 122 -16.03 0.58 15.89
CA LEU A 122 -15.40 -0.28 14.91
C LEU A 122 -15.97 -0.08 13.51
N GLN A 123 -17.29 0.01 13.35
CA GLN A 123 -17.88 0.13 12.01
C GLN A 123 -17.41 1.39 11.26
N GLU A 124 -17.38 2.53 11.94
CA GLU A 124 -16.95 3.78 11.32
C GLU A 124 -15.44 3.76 11.02
N TYR A 125 -14.64 3.23 11.94
CA TYR A 125 -13.19 3.07 11.72
C TYR A 125 -12.89 2.13 10.53
N MET A 126 -13.62 1.01 10.42
CA MET A 126 -13.49 0.08 9.30
C MET A 126 -13.84 0.74 7.97
N ARG A 127 -14.96 1.49 7.92
CA ARG A 127 -15.38 2.23 6.72
C ARG A 127 -14.35 3.26 6.29
N ALA A 128 -13.83 4.04 7.24
CA ALA A 128 -12.78 5.03 6.98
C ALA A 128 -11.50 4.37 6.44
N SER A 129 -11.06 3.28 7.08
CA SER A 129 -9.89 2.51 6.67
C SER A 129 -10.05 1.90 5.27
N VAL A 130 -11.23 1.36 4.94
CA VAL A 130 -11.53 0.86 3.59
C VAL A 130 -11.49 2.00 2.58
N SER A 131 -12.11 3.14 2.86
CA SER A 131 -12.10 4.32 1.99
C SER A 131 -10.68 4.85 1.74
N GLU A 132 -9.84 4.89 2.77
CA GLU A 132 -8.42 5.24 2.63
C GLU A 132 -7.67 4.25 1.72
N ASN A 133 -7.86 2.95 1.93
CA ASN A 133 -7.19 1.92 1.13
C ASN A 133 -7.69 1.84 -0.32
N VAL A 134 -8.96 2.15 -0.57
CA VAL A 134 -9.48 2.39 -1.94
C VAL A 134 -8.70 3.53 -2.61
N ARG A 135 -8.48 4.65 -1.90
CA ARG A 135 -7.72 5.79 -2.42
C ARG A 135 -6.27 5.44 -2.73
N TYR A 136 -5.60 4.65 -1.89
CA TYR A 136 -4.23 4.19 -2.18
C TYR A 136 -4.16 3.35 -3.47
N ILE A 137 -5.11 2.41 -3.65
CA ILE A 137 -5.15 1.54 -4.83
C ILE A 137 -5.47 2.37 -6.09
N SER A 138 -6.44 3.29 -6.02
CA SER A 138 -6.76 4.19 -7.14
C SER A 138 -5.57 5.08 -7.50
N LYS A 139 -4.84 5.59 -6.50
CA LYS A 139 -3.65 6.41 -6.73
C LYS A 139 -2.51 5.62 -7.41
N LEU A 140 -2.35 4.33 -7.14
CA LEU A 140 -1.38 3.49 -7.86
C LEU A 140 -1.68 3.44 -9.37
N ARG A 141 -2.95 3.39 -9.74
CA ARG A 141 -3.40 3.44 -11.13
C ARG A 141 -3.14 4.82 -11.73
N ASP A 142 -3.58 5.88 -11.06
CA ASP A 142 -3.50 7.24 -11.59
C ASP A 142 -2.04 7.70 -11.77
N ASP A 143 -1.20 7.45 -10.76
CA ASP A 143 0.24 7.72 -10.83
C ASP A 143 0.94 6.89 -11.91
N TYR A 144 0.40 5.73 -12.29
CA TYR A 144 0.96 4.94 -13.39
C TYR A 144 0.64 5.56 -14.75
N PHE A 145 -0.55 6.15 -14.96
CA PHE A 145 -0.88 6.80 -16.24
C PHE A 145 -0.08 8.05 -16.49
N THR A 146 0.02 8.92 -15.48
CA THR A 146 0.86 10.11 -15.57
C THR A 146 2.27 9.75 -16.01
N ASP A 147 2.79 8.63 -15.52
CA ASP A 147 4.15 8.23 -15.81
C ASP A 147 4.30 7.53 -17.17
N ILE A 148 3.31 6.75 -17.63
CA ILE A 148 3.28 6.25 -19.01
C ILE A 148 3.29 7.41 -20.00
N GLU A 149 2.39 8.37 -19.81
CA GLU A 149 2.27 9.53 -20.68
C GLU A 149 3.59 10.30 -20.71
N THR A 150 4.19 10.53 -19.54
CA THR A 150 5.48 11.19 -19.43
C THR A 150 6.59 10.42 -20.15
N ILE A 151 6.73 9.11 -19.91
CA ILE A 151 7.77 8.26 -20.50
C ILE A 151 7.64 8.26 -22.03
N VAL A 152 6.45 8.03 -22.56
CA VAL A 152 6.22 7.97 -24.00
C VAL A 152 6.44 9.33 -24.66
N MET A 153 5.81 10.39 -24.15
CA MET A 153 5.87 11.71 -24.77
C MET A 153 7.26 12.35 -24.67
N GLN A 154 7.95 12.19 -23.54
CA GLN A 154 9.34 12.65 -23.43
C GLN A 154 10.30 11.79 -24.24
N GLY A 155 10.08 10.48 -24.27
CA GLY A 155 10.89 9.56 -25.08
C GLY A 155 10.85 9.93 -26.57
N VAL A 156 9.65 10.19 -27.11
CA VAL A 156 9.48 10.66 -28.50
C VAL A 156 10.19 11.99 -28.72
N LYS A 157 9.93 12.99 -27.87
CA LYS A 157 10.53 14.34 -27.99
C LYS A 157 12.05 14.32 -27.91
N ARG A 158 12.64 13.40 -27.13
CA ARG A 158 14.09 13.24 -26.97
C ARG A 158 14.72 12.30 -28.00
N GLY A 159 13.93 11.76 -28.94
CA GLY A 159 14.43 10.84 -29.97
C GLY A 159 14.86 9.46 -29.44
N HIS A 160 14.32 9.03 -28.28
CA HIS A 160 14.57 7.68 -27.75
C HIS A 160 14.08 6.63 -28.77
N SER A 161 14.81 5.53 -28.86
CA SER A 161 14.35 4.37 -29.62
C SER A 161 13.13 3.72 -28.96
N PRO A 162 12.27 3.01 -29.71
CA PRO A 162 11.14 2.29 -29.12
C PRO A 162 11.56 1.31 -28.03
N LYS A 163 12.74 0.71 -28.15
CA LYS A 163 13.30 -0.18 -27.13
C LYS A 163 13.54 0.56 -25.81
N GLN A 164 14.18 1.74 -25.85
CA GLN A 164 14.44 2.54 -24.66
C GLN A 164 13.15 2.94 -23.96
N ILE A 165 12.15 3.42 -24.69
CA ILE A 165 10.84 3.79 -24.12
C ILE A 165 10.18 2.56 -23.48
N ARG A 166 10.21 1.41 -24.15
CA ARG A 166 9.65 0.17 -23.61
C ARG A 166 10.35 -0.30 -22.33
N ASP A 167 11.67 -0.20 -22.27
CA ASP A 167 12.47 -0.57 -21.10
C ASP A 167 12.12 0.34 -19.90
N GLU A 168 11.97 1.65 -20.13
CA GLU A 168 11.50 2.62 -19.11
C GLU A 168 10.08 2.27 -18.60
N LEU A 169 9.16 1.89 -19.48
CA LEU A 169 7.81 1.45 -19.09
C LEU A 169 7.87 0.19 -18.20
N VAL A 170 8.72 -0.79 -18.53
CA VAL A 170 8.88 -2.01 -17.73
C VAL A 170 9.47 -1.70 -16.36
N GLU A 171 10.48 -0.82 -16.29
CA GLU A 171 11.03 -0.34 -15.02
C GLU A 171 9.96 0.32 -14.17
N ARG A 172 9.12 1.18 -14.78
CA ARG A 172 8.06 1.88 -14.07
C ARG A 172 7.02 0.95 -13.44
N VAL A 173 6.70 -0.16 -14.11
CA VAL A 173 5.86 -1.22 -13.51
C VAL A 173 6.53 -1.83 -12.28
N GLY A 174 7.85 -2.06 -12.32
CA GLY A 174 8.62 -2.54 -11.17
C GLY A 174 8.51 -1.61 -9.97
N LEU A 175 8.54 -0.29 -10.20
CA LEU A 175 8.33 0.72 -9.15
C LEU A 175 6.90 0.69 -8.59
N SER A 176 5.87 0.54 -9.44
CA SER A 176 4.47 0.37 -8.99
C SER A 176 4.32 -0.85 -8.07
N LEU A 177 4.96 -1.97 -8.40
CA LEU A 177 4.94 -3.18 -7.58
C LEU A 177 5.62 -2.96 -6.22
N LYS A 178 6.78 -2.30 -6.18
CA LYS A 178 7.45 -1.95 -4.91
C LYS A 178 6.58 -1.03 -4.05
N ARG A 179 5.89 -0.07 -4.67
CA ARG A 179 4.97 0.84 -3.96
C ARG A 179 3.75 0.11 -3.42
N ALA A 180 3.17 -0.83 -4.17
CA ALA A 180 2.08 -1.66 -3.67
C ALA A 180 2.52 -2.52 -2.47
N GLU A 181 3.72 -3.09 -2.49
CA GLU A 181 4.27 -3.83 -1.34
C GLU A 181 4.46 -2.92 -0.12
N PHE A 182 5.00 -1.72 -0.34
CA PHE A 182 5.15 -0.72 0.71
C PHE A 182 3.80 -0.39 1.37
N ILE A 183 2.78 -0.04 0.57
CA ILE A 183 1.43 0.28 1.04
C ILE A 183 0.87 -0.89 1.85
N ALA A 184 1.01 -2.11 1.36
CA ALA A 184 0.46 -3.28 2.04
C ALA A 184 1.03 -3.50 3.44
N ILE A 185 2.35 -3.32 3.61
CA ILE A 185 3.00 -3.48 4.92
C ILE A 185 2.67 -2.30 5.83
N ASP A 186 2.74 -1.09 5.28
CA ASP A 186 2.49 0.17 6.00
C ASP A 186 1.09 0.24 6.58
N GLN A 187 0.09 -0.07 5.76
CA GLN A 187 -1.31 -0.04 6.18
C GLN A 187 -1.65 -1.20 7.12
N ALA A 188 -1.04 -2.37 6.93
CA ALA A 188 -1.24 -3.49 7.86
C ALA A 188 -0.71 -3.17 9.26
N GLY A 189 0.43 -2.49 9.35
CA GLY A 189 1.01 -2.04 10.62
C GLY A 189 0.17 -0.96 11.27
N THR A 190 -0.19 0.08 10.51
CA THR A 190 -0.94 1.24 11.00
C THR A 190 -2.30 0.82 11.55
N ILE A 191 -3.09 0.07 10.78
CA ILE A 191 -4.42 -0.38 11.19
C ILE A 191 -4.31 -1.33 12.39
N LEU A 192 -3.35 -2.25 12.38
CA LEU A 192 -3.14 -3.16 13.52
C LEU A 192 -2.82 -2.38 14.80
N GLY A 193 -1.90 -1.42 14.74
CA GLY A 193 -1.48 -0.61 15.89
C GLY A 193 -2.63 0.19 16.49
N GLN A 194 -3.40 0.88 15.64
CA GLN A 194 -4.55 1.68 16.06
C GLN A 194 -5.67 0.84 16.68
N MET A 195 -6.04 -0.28 16.06
CA MET A 195 -7.03 -1.21 16.63
C MET A 195 -6.54 -1.80 17.95
N THR A 196 -5.26 -2.18 18.03
CA THR A 196 -4.65 -2.71 19.26
C THR A 196 -4.75 -1.69 20.39
N ALA A 197 -4.37 -0.44 20.14
CA ALA A 197 -4.44 0.63 21.13
C ALA A 197 -5.88 0.83 21.62
N LYS A 198 -6.85 0.89 20.70
CA LYS A 198 -8.25 1.11 21.08
C LYS A 198 -8.82 -0.04 21.92
N ARG A 199 -8.55 -1.29 21.52
CA ARG A 199 -8.97 -2.49 22.25
C ARG A 199 -8.26 -2.65 23.59
N HIS A 200 -6.97 -2.31 23.67
CA HIS A 200 -6.22 -2.27 24.92
C HIS A 200 -6.84 -1.28 25.91
N GLN A 201 -7.12 -0.05 25.46
CA GLN A 201 -7.78 0.96 26.26
C GLN A 201 -9.17 0.51 26.73
N GLN A 202 -9.95 -0.19 25.90
CA GLN A 202 -11.26 -0.74 26.27
C GLN A 202 -11.20 -1.78 27.40
N MET A 203 -10.08 -2.50 27.54
CA MET A 203 -9.86 -3.43 28.66
C MET A 203 -9.02 -2.81 29.80
N GLY A 204 -8.93 -1.48 29.87
CA GLY A 204 -8.28 -0.76 30.97
C GLY A 204 -6.75 -0.72 30.91
N VAL A 205 -6.14 -1.14 29.79
CA VAL A 205 -4.69 -1.08 29.63
C VAL A 205 -4.25 0.33 29.26
N SER A 206 -3.44 0.95 30.11
CA SER A 206 -2.90 2.30 29.92
C SER A 206 -1.48 2.29 29.30
N LYS A 207 -0.71 1.23 29.54
CA LYS A 207 0.69 1.10 29.12
C LYS A 207 0.93 -0.16 28.30
N PHE A 208 1.94 -0.10 27.45
CA PHE A 208 2.36 -1.23 26.64
C PHE A 208 3.89 -1.32 26.59
N THR A 209 4.39 -2.54 26.40
CA THR A 209 5.77 -2.76 25.97
C THR A 209 5.83 -2.69 24.45
N TRP A 210 6.75 -1.91 23.90
CA TRP A 210 7.02 -1.89 22.46
C TRP A 210 7.80 -3.15 22.07
N VAL A 211 7.32 -3.89 21.06
CA VAL A 211 7.95 -5.13 20.59
C VAL A 211 8.21 -5.04 19.10
N THR A 212 9.48 -5.11 18.71
CA THR A 212 9.91 -5.10 17.32
C THR A 212 9.74 -6.46 16.65
N SER A 213 9.88 -6.50 15.33
CA SER A 213 9.89 -7.76 14.57
C SER A 213 11.16 -8.60 14.77
N LYS A 214 12.19 -8.04 15.41
CA LYS A 214 13.48 -8.69 15.72
C LYS A 214 14.23 -9.26 14.51
N ASP A 215 14.13 -8.58 13.37
CA ASP A 215 14.90 -8.92 12.15
C ASP A 215 15.80 -7.77 11.69
N GLU A 216 16.60 -8.03 10.65
CA GLU A 216 17.58 -7.08 10.14
C GLU A 216 16.96 -5.80 9.55
N ARG A 217 15.65 -5.81 9.24
CA ARG A 217 14.93 -4.67 8.66
C ARG A 217 14.45 -3.68 9.74
N VAL A 218 14.54 -4.04 11.02
CA VAL A 218 14.20 -3.13 12.12
C VAL A 218 15.20 -1.97 12.14
N ARG A 219 14.69 -0.74 12.02
CA ARG A 219 15.49 0.49 12.03
C ARG A 219 16.09 0.74 13.41
N LYS A 220 17.26 1.40 13.48
CA LYS A 220 17.96 1.68 14.75
C LYS A 220 17.06 2.37 15.77
N THR A 221 16.33 3.40 15.35
CA THR A 221 15.38 4.13 16.21
C THR A 221 14.25 3.26 16.76
N HIS A 222 13.91 2.14 16.09
CA HIS A 222 12.90 1.20 16.58
C HIS A 222 13.51 0.12 17.47
N LYS A 223 14.78 -0.26 17.24
CA LYS A 223 15.53 -1.15 18.14
C LYS A 223 15.71 -0.53 19.53
N GLU A 224 15.93 0.78 19.57
CA GLU A 224 16.03 1.57 20.81
C GLU A 224 14.73 1.58 21.62
N LEU A 225 13.58 1.30 20.98
CA LEU A 225 12.30 1.19 21.66
C LEU A 225 11.97 -0.26 22.09
N ASP A 226 12.73 -1.27 21.64
CA ASP A 226 12.38 -2.67 21.91
C ASP A 226 12.44 -2.99 23.40
N ASN A 227 11.35 -3.54 23.94
CA ASN A 227 11.13 -3.85 25.35
C ASN A 227 11.00 -2.64 26.29
N GLU A 228 11.01 -1.42 25.76
CA GLU A 228 10.69 -0.21 26.52
C GLU A 228 9.18 -0.08 26.74
N VAL A 229 8.82 0.58 27.84
CA VAL A 229 7.42 0.74 28.28
C VAL A 229 6.94 2.16 27.98
N PHE A 230 5.81 2.25 27.30
CA PHE A 230 5.19 3.52 26.93
C PHE A 230 3.72 3.56 27.34
N SER A 231 3.19 4.77 27.48
CA SER A 231 1.77 5.03 27.70
C SER A 231 1.06 5.21 26.36
N TYR A 232 -0.18 4.76 26.26
CA TYR A 232 -1.03 5.12 25.12
C TYR A 232 -1.38 6.62 25.08
N LEU A 233 -1.33 7.31 26.23
CA LEU A 233 -1.56 8.77 26.31
C LEU A 233 -0.33 9.58 25.93
N ASP A 234 0.88 9.01 26.08
CA ASP A 234 2.13 9.65 25.71
C ASP A 234 3.05 8.63 25.02
N PRO A 235 2.78 8.30 23.74
CA PRO A 235 3.58 7.34 23.00
C PRO A 235 4.99 7.90 22.70
N PRO A 236 5.95 7.06 22.29
CA PRO A 236 7.29 7.54 21.95
C PRO A 236 7.28 8.43 20.72
N THR A 237 8.28 9.32 20.63
CA THR A 237 8.55 10.10 19.42
C THR A 237 9.54 9.35 18.54
N VAL A 238 9.17 9.07 17.29
CA VAL A 238 10.09 8.60 16.25
C VAL A 238 10.24 9.70 15.20
N GLY A 239 11.46 10.21 15.03
CA GLY A 239 11.70 11.40 14.21
C GLY A 239 11.03 12.62 14.83
N LYS A 240 10.03 13.20 14.14
CA LYS A 240 9.28 14.37 14.61
C LYS A 240 7.83 14.07 15.01
N ARG A 241 7.44 12.79 15.06
CA ARG A 241 6.06 12.37 15.29
C ARG A 241 5.97 11.43 16.48
N LYS A 242 4.93 11.63 17.28
CA LYS A 242 4.43 10.65 18.25
C LYS A 242 3.80 9.50 17.47
N VAL A 243 4.24 8.26 17.72
CA VAL A 243 3.80 7.09 16.95
C VAL A 243 3.53 5.90 17.84
N LEU A 244 2.47 5.16 17.53
CA LEU A 244 2.25 3.83 18.09
C LEU A 244 3.05 2.77 17.30
N PRO A 245 3.29 1.58 17.89
CA PRO A 245 3.82 0.46 17.13
C PRO A 245 2.98 0.19 15.88
N GLY A 246 3.62 0.19 14.71
CA GLY A 246 2.98 0.00 13.41
C GLY A 246 2.67 1.28 12.62
N GLU A 247 2.61 2.46 13.24
CA GLU A 247 2.19 3.72 12.56
C GLU A 247 3.32 4.49 11.87
N ASP A 248 4.56 4.17 12.18
CA ASP A 248 5.68 4.71 11.42
C ASP A 248 5.85 3.96 10.09
N TYR A 249 6.47 4.59 9.10
CA TYR A 249 6.46 4.05 7.74
C TYR A 249 6.97 2.61 7.66
N ARG A 250 6.19 1.74 6.99
CA ARG A 250 6.51 0.31 6.79
C ARG A 250 6.89 -0.42 8.10
N CYS A 251 6.37 0.04 9.24
CA CYS A 251 6.68 -0.50 10.56
C CYS A 251 5.92 -1.81 10.81
N ARG A 252 6.62 -2.80 11.38
CA ARG A 252 6.06 -4.11 11.77
C ARG A 252 6.14 -4.36 13.28
N CYS A 253 6.43 -3.32 14.06
CA CYS A 253 6.42 -3.38 15.52
C CYS A 253 4.98 -3.49 16.04
N VAL A 254 4.82 -4.05 17.23
CA VAL A 254 3.53 -4.29 17.87
C VAL A 254 3.55 -3.88 19.34
N ALA A 255 2.38 -3.64 19.91
CA ALA A 255 2.20 -3.35 21.33
C ALA A 255 1.85 -4.62 22.11
N ARG A 256 2.56 -4.89 23.21
CA ARG A 256 2.17 -5.91 24.19
C ARG A 256 1.58 -5.21 25.43
N PRO A 257 0.35 -5.55 25.84
CA PRO A 257 -0.29 -4.84 26.95
C PRO A 257 0.42 -5.12 28.27
N ILE A 258 0.48 -4.11 29.13
CA ILE A 258 0.90 -4.26 30.53
C ILE A 258 -0.35 -4.14 31.38
N PHE A 259 -0.61 -5.19 32.16
CA PHE A 259 -1.69 -5.19 33.13
C PHE A 259 -1.12 -4.91 34.52
N ASP A 260 -1.73 -3.96 35.21
CA ASP A 260 -1.49 -3.72 36.64
C ASP A 260 -2.00 -4.88 37.52
#